data_AF-D3YY66-F1
#
_entry.id   AF-D3YY66-F1
#
_cell.length_a   1.000
_cell.length_b   1.000
_cell.length_c   1.000
_cell.angle_alpha   90.00
_cell.angle_beta   90.00
_cell.angle_gamma   90.00
#
_symmetry.space_group_name_H-M   'P 1'
#
loop_
_entity.id
_entity.type
_entity.pdbx_description
1 polymer ?
#
loop_
_entity_poly.entity_id
_entity_poly.type
_entity_poly.pdbx_seq_one_letter_code
_entity_poly.pdbx_strand_id
1 'polypeptide(L)'
;MVLRYLGQLDDGEFENALQELQLTRSIWTIDLAYLMRHFGVRHRFCTQTLGVDKGYKNQSFYRKHFDTEETRVNQLFAQAKACKVQVEKCTVSVQDIQVHLAQGHVAIVLVNSGVLHCDLCSSPVKYCCFTPSGH
;
A
#
# COMPACT_ATOMS: atom_id res chain seq x y z
N MET A 1 -7.22 9.62 2.54
CA MET A 1 -6.41 8.38 2.67
C MET A 1 -6.63 7.75 4.04
N VAL A 2 -6.33 6.45 4.21
CA VAL A 2 -6.59 5.65 5.42
C VAL A 2 -6.18 6.34 6.74
N LEU A 3 -5.08 7.09 6.75
CA LEU A 3 -4.62 7.77 7.96
C LEU A 3 -5.56 8.92 8.38
N ARG A 4 -6.12 9.66 7.42
CA ARG A 4 -7.19 10.63 7.68
C ARG A 4 -8.48 9.94 8.14
N TYR A 5 -8.80 8.77 7.58
CA TYR A 5 -9.96 7.97 8.02
C TYR A 5 -9.82 7.52 9.48
N LEU A 6 -8.60 7.22 9.93
CA LEU A 6 -8.31 6.89 11.33
C LEU A 6 -8.25 8.13 12.25
N GLY A 7 -8.56 9.33 11.74
CA GLY A 7 -8.62 10.57 12.51
C GLY A 7 -7.26 11.09 12.97
N GLN A 8 -6.17 10.69 12.32
CA GLN A 8 -4.81 10.87 12.86
C GLN A 8 -3.97 11.96 12.21
N LEU A 9 -4.46 12.71 11.22
CA LEU A 9 -3.55 13.54 10.41
C LEU A 9 -4.20 14.76 9.78
N ASP A 10 -3.63 15.93 10.05
CA ASP A 10 -3.71 17.10 9.18
C ASP A 10 -2.61 17.07 8.08
N ASP A 11 -2.66 18.02 7.15
CA ASP A 11 -1.75 18.05 6.00
C ASP A 11 -0.32 18.46 6.36
N GLY A 12 -0.13 19.25 7.41
CA GLY A 12 1.20 19.66 7.86
C GLY A 12 1.95 18.52 8.56
N GLU A 13 1.26 17.79 9.42
CA GLU A 13 1.80 16.59 10.08
C GLU A 13 2.19 15.52 9.05
N PHE A 14 1.41 15.39 7.97
CA PHE A 14 1.71 14.44 6.91
C PHE A 14 3.01 14.79 6.18
N GLU A 15 3.13 16.03 5.72
CA GLU A 15 4.33 16.50 5.01
C GLU A 15 5.59 16.41 5.88
N ASN A 16 5.48 16.73 7.18
CA ASN A 16 6.59 16.55 8.12
C ASN A 16 7.03 15.08 8.22
N ALA A 17 6.08 14.15 8.35
CA ALA A 17 6.40 12.72 8.40
C ALA A 17 7.03 12.22 7.09
N LEU A 18 6.61 12.72 5.93
CA LEU A 18 7.26 12.40 4.65
C LEU A 18 8.73 12.84 4.65
N GLN A 19 9.04 14.02 5.20
CA GLN A 19 10.40 14.54 5.29
C GLN A 19 11.26 13.75 6.30
N GLU A 20 10.74 13.50 7.49
CA GLU A 20 11.45 12.78 8.55
C GLU A 20 11.78 11.33 8.15
N LEU A 21 10.85 10.67 7.46
CA LEU A 21 11.04 9.33 6.94
C LEU A 21 11.79 9.30 5.60
N GLN A 22 12.17 10.47 5.06
CA GLN A 22 12.86 10.62 3.78
C GLN A 22 12.13 9.92 2.61
N LEU A 23 10.80 9.98 2.62
CA LEU A 23 9.97 9.38 1.58
C LEU A 23 10.05 10.20 0.29
N THR A 24 10.17 9.50 -0.84
CA THR A 24 10.21 10.14 -2.16
C THR A 24 8.80 10.32 -2.71
N ARG A 25 8.66 11.04 -3.83
CA ARG A 25 7.37 11.11 -4.55
C ARG A 25 6.97 9.77 -5.21
N SER A 26 7.88 8.81 -5.25
CA SER A 26 7.63 7.44 -5.69
C SER A 26 7.33 6.57 -4.46
N ILE A 27 6.08 6.62 -4.01
CA ILE A 27 5.63 5.91 -2.81
C ILE A 27 5.40 4.43 -3.13
N TRP A 28 5.96 3.57 -2.29
CA TRP A 28 5.74 2.13 -2.28
C TRP A 28 4.92 1.72 -1.07
N THR A 29 4.34 0.52 -1.11
CA THR A 29 3.51 -0.01 -0.03
C THR A 29 4.24 -0.09 1.31
N ILE A 30 5.56 -0.36 1.28
CA ILE A 30 6.36 -0.37 2.52
C ILE A 30 6.49 1.02 3.13
N ASP A 31 6.51 2.09 2.33
CA ASP A 31 6.54 3.46 2.84
C ASP A 31 5.28 3.76 3.66
N LEU A 32 4.13 3.23 3.24
CA LEU A 32 2.89 3.32 4.01
C LEU A 32 2.96 2.59 5.35
N ALA A 33 3.64 1.44 5.44
CA ALA A 33 3.83 0.74 6.70
C ALA A 33 4.74 1.53 7.66
N TYR A 34 5.76 2.21 7.13
CA TYR A 34 6.58 3.14 7.90
C TYR A 34 5.78 4.35 8.39
N LEU A 35 4.91 4.93 7.56
CA LEU A 35 3.98 5.98 7.98
C LEU A 35 3.03 5.49 9.08
N MET A 36 2.39 4.33 8.91
CA MET A 36 1.53 3.74 9.94
C MET A 36 2.29 3.56 11.25
N ARG A 37 3.53 3.06 11.20
CA ARG A 37 4.39 2.93 12.38
C ARG A 37 4.71 4.26 13.04
N HIS A 38 5.01 5.29 12.24
CA HIS A 38 5.34 6.64 12.69
C HIS A 38 4.19 7.28 13.47
N PHE A 39 2.96 7.17 12.96
CA PHE A 39 1.75 7.67 13.64
C PHE A 39 1.19 6.73 14.73
N GLY A 40 1.88 5.64 15.05
CA GLY A 40 1.45 4.70 16.09
C GLY A 40 0.26 3.83 15.70
N VAL A 41 -0.09 3.77 14.41
CA VAL A 41 -1.11 2.85 13.88
C VAL A 41 -0.59 1.42 13.97
N ARG A 42 -1.29 0.59 14.73
CA ARG A 42 -1.08 -0.87 14.70
C ARG A 42 -1.46 -1.39 13.32
N HIS A 43 -0.51 -2.02 12.66
CA HIS A 43 -0.66 -2.52 11.29
C HIS A 43 0.00 -3.89 11.16
N ARG A 44 -0.41 -4.61 10.12
CA ARG A 44 0.21 -5.87 9.67
C ARG A 44 0.33 -5.80 8.16
N PHE A 45 1.57 -5.80 7.65
CA PHE A 45 1.82 -5.79 6.21
C PHE A 45 2.18 -7.19 5.72
N CYS A 46 1.25 -7.83 5.01
CA CYS A 46 1.46 -9.12 4.35
C CYS A 46 1.89 -8.92 2.89
N THR A 47 2.93 -9.64 2.44
CA THR A 47 3.39 -9.62 1.04
C THR A 47 3.93 -10.97 0.61
N GLN A 48 3.83 -11.30 -0.68
CA GLN A 48 4.48 -12.50 -1.24
C GLN A 48 5.98 -12.27 -1.52
N THR A 49 6.37 -11.02 -1.75
CA THR A 49 7.76 -10.63 -2.08
C THR A 49 8.25 -9.63 -1.03
N LEU A 50 9.38 -9.95 -0.39
CA LEU A 50 10.11 -9.00 0.45
C LEU A 50 11.08 -8.25 -0.45
N GLY A 51 10.90 -6.93 -0.55
CA GLY A 51 11.66 -6.11 -1.49
C GLY A 51 10.92 -5.89 -2.81
N VAL A 52 11.68 -5.44 -3.81
CA VAL A 52 11.17 -5.19 -5.16
C VAL A 52 11.12 -6.49 -5.96
N ASP A 53 9.98 -6.73 -6.61
CA ASP A 53 9.86 -7.78 -7.61
C ASP A 53 10.42 -7.30 -8.97
N LYS A 54 11.57 -7.87 -9.35
CA LYS A 54 12.28 -7.58 -10.60
C LYS A 54 11.46 -7.89 -11.85
N GLY A 55 10.43 -8.73 -11.75
CA GLY A 55 9.51 -9.01 -12.86
C GLY A 55 8.80 -7.76 -13.40
N TYR A 56 8.69 -6.71 -12.58
CA TYR A 56 8.05 -5.45 -12.98
C TYR A 56 9.01 -4.40 -13.57
N LYS A 57 10.32 -4.69 -13.67
CA LYS A 57 11.32 -3.74 -14.18
C LYS A 57 10.99 -3.16 -15.56
N ASN A 58 10.34 -3.95 -16.41
CA ASN A 58 9.99 -3.55 -17.78
C ASN A 58 8.68 -2.80 -17.91
N GLN A 59 7.89 -2.68 -16.83
CA GLN A 59 6.66 -1.90 -16.88
C GLN A 59 6.97 -0.40 -16.95
N SER A 60 6.28 0.29 -17.85
CA SER A 60 6.52 1.72 -18.13
C SER A 60 6.43 2.61 -16.89
N PHE A 61 5.59 2.23 -15.94
CA PHE A 61 5.43 2.91 -14.64
C PHE A 61 6.73 2.93 -13.82
N TYR A 62 7.50 1.85 -13.85
CA TYR A 62 8.68 1.66 -13.01
C TYR A 62 10.00 2.06 -13.69
N ARG A 63 10.00 2.20 -15.03
CA ARG A 63 11.23 2.33 -15.84
C ARG A 63 12.14 3.52 -15.52
N LYS A 64 11.63 4.67 -15.10
CA LYS A 64 12.44 5.89 -14.96
C LYS A 64 13.32 5.93 -13.71
N HIS A 65 12.94 5.23 -12.64
CA HIS A 65 13.62 5.30 -11.33
C HIS A 65 13.87 3.93 -10.69
N PHE A 66 13.76 2.84 -11.46
CA PHE A 66 13.73 1.47 -10.91
C PHE A 66 14.94 1.12 -10.04
N ASP A 67 16.16 1.36 -10.52
CA ASP A 67 17.35 0.85 -9.83
C ASP A 67 17.63 1.60 -8.51
N THR A 68 17.35 2.91 -8.45
CA THR A 68 17.45 3.70 -7.22
C THR A 68 16.35 3.33 -6.22
N GLU A 69 15.11 3.18 -6.70
CA GLU A 69 13.98 2.78 -5.86
C GLU A 69 14.12 1.34 -5.38
N GLU A 70 14.69 0.44 -6.19
CA GLU A 70 14.98 -0.94 -5.81
C GLU A 70 15.89 -0.99 -4.59
N THR A 71 17.00 -0.25 -4.62
CA THR A 71 17.96 -0.21 -3.52
C THR A 71 17.29 0.29 -2.24
N ARG A 72 16.56 1.41 -2.33
CA ARG A 72 15.86 2.03 -1.20
C ARG A 72 14.80 1.10 -0.59
N VAL A 73 13.93 0.54 -1.43
CA VAL A 73 12.84 -0.34 -0.99
C VAL A 73 13.40 -1.60 -0.35
N ASN A 74 14.43 -2.22 -0.94
CA ASN A 74 15.06 -3.40 -0.35
C ASN A 74 15.70 -3.09 1.02
N GLN A 75 16.30 -1.92 1.20
CA GLN A 75 16.81 -1.48 2.50
C GLN A 75 15.69 -1.31 3.53
N LEU A 76 14.56 -0.72 3.16
CA LEU A 76 13.40 -0.61 4.06
C LEU A 76 12.89 -1.98 4.50
N PHE A 77 12.78 -2.95 3.59
CA PHE A 77 12.40 -4.33 3.96
C PHE A 77 13.43 -4.96 4.92
N ALA A 78 14.73 -4.77 4.68
CA ALA A 78 15.78 -5.30 5.53
C ALA A 78 15.77 -4.68 6.94
N GLN A 79 15.42 -3.40 7.06
CA GLN A 79 15.41 -2.65 8.32
C GLN A 79 14.06 -2.71 9.06
N ALA A 80 12.98 -3.14 8.40
CA ALA A 80 11.61 -3.09 8.93
C ALA A 80 11.50 -3.62 10.36
N LYS A 81 12.10 -4.78 10.65
CA LYS A 81 12.08 -5.38 11.99
C LYS A 81 12.76 -4.49 13.04
N ALA A 82 13.91 -3.89 12.72
CA ALA A 82 14.63 -2.98 13.60
C ALA A 82 13.83 -1.68 13.84
N CYS A 83 13.11 -1.21 12.83
CA CYS A 83 12.22 -0.06 12.90
C CYS A 83 10.84 -0.37 13.54
N LYS A 84 10.60 -1.63 13.97
CA LYS A 84 9.32 -2.12 14.50
C LYS A 84 8.16 -1.98 13.49
N VAL A 85 8.45 -2.04 12.20
CA VAL A 85 7.46 -2.13 11.11
C VAL A 85 7.14 -3.61 10.90
N GLN A 86 5.86 -3.99 11.02
CA GLN A 86 5.44 -5.39 10.98
C GLN A 86 5.22 -5.85 9.54
N VAL A 87 6.19 -6.57 9.00
CA VAL A 87 6.14 -7.14 7.65
C VAL A 87 6.23 -8.66 7.73
N GLU A 88 5.29 -9.34 7.07
CA GLU A 88 5.20 -10.79 7.00
C GLU A 88 5.22 -11.25 5.55
N LYS A 89 6.10 -12.20 5.23
CA LYS A 89 6.07 -12.88 3.94
C LYS A 89 5.02 -14.00 3.98
N CYS A 90 3.79 -13.69 3.60
CA CYS A 90 2.68 -14.64 3.62
C CYS A 90 1.61 -14.32 2.56
N THR A 91 0.80 -15.34 2.25
CA THR A 91 -0.44 -15.16 1.50
C THR A 91 -1.59 -15.03 2.49
N VAL A 92 -2.58 -14.21 2.14
CA VAL A 92 -3.79 -14.00 2.94
C VAL A 92 -4.97 -14.47 2.10
N SER A 93 -5.83 -15.30 2.68
CA SER A 93 -7.05 -15.76 2.00
C SER A 93 -8.13 -14.69 2.01
N VAL A 94 -9.13 -14.83 1.15
CA VAL A 94 -10.32 -13.94 1.18
C VAL A 94 -11.04 -14.06 2.53
N GLN A 95 -11.08 -15.27 3.10
CA GLN A 95 -11.68 -15.52 4.41
C GLN A 95 -10.96 -14.76 5.52
N ASP A 96 -9.62 -14.74 5.51
CA ASP A 96 -8.84 -13.96 6.47
C ASP A 96 -9.14 -12.45 6.36
N ILE A 97 -9.28 -11.94 5.14
CA ILE A 97 -9.67 -10.54 4.90
C ILE A 97 -11.07 -10.27 5.44
N GLN A 98 -12.04 -11.16 5.18
CA GLN A 98 -13.41 -11.02 5.67
C GLN A 98 -13.47 -11.02 7.19
N VAL A 99 -12.75 -11.94 7.85
CA VAL A 99 -12.66 -12.00 9.32
C VAL A 99 -12.05 -10.72 9.88
N HIS A 100 -10.99 -10.21 9.26
CA HIS A 100 -10.34 -8.96 9.68
C HIS A 100 -11.28 -7.76 9.55
N LEU A 101 -12.01 -7.64 8.44
CA LEU A 101 -13.00 -6.58 8.23
C LEU A 101 -14.19 -6.69 9.19
N ALA A 102 -14.66 -7.91 9.49
CA ALA A 102 -15.77 -8.14 10.42
C ALA A 102 -15.46 -7.68 11.86
N GLN A 103 -14.18 -7.53 12.21
CA GLN A 103 -13.73 -6.96 13.49
C GLN A 103 -13.74 -5.42 13.50
N GLY A 104 -14.16 -4.78 12.41
CA GLY A 104 -14.15 -3.32 12.26
C GLY A 104 -12.79 -2.75 11.87
N HIS A 105 -11.84 -3.60 11.46
CA HIS A 105 -10.53 -3.16 11.01
C HIS A 105 -10.55 -2.70 9.54
N VAL A 106 -9.52 -1.95 9.15
CA VAL A 106 -9.30 -1.54 7.75
C VAL A 106 -8.35 -2.51 7.06
N ALA A 107 -8.63 -2.81 5.79
CA ALA A 107 -7.73 -3.53 4.90
C ALA A 107 -7.34 -2.66 3.70
N ILE A 108 -6.07 -2.70 3.32
CA ILE A 108 -5.56 -2.11 2.08
C ILE A 108 -5.07 -3.26 1.21
N VAL A 109 -5.72 -3.46 0.08
CA VAL A 109 -5.46 -4.60 -0.82
C VAL A 109 -4.97 -4.07 -2.15
N LEU A 110 -3.77 -4.51 -2.55
CA LEU A 110 -3.25 -4.23 -3.88
C LEU A 110 -3.74 -5.31 -4.84
N VAL A 111 -4.38 -4.87 -5.91
CA VAL A 111 -5.00 -5.72 -6.91
C VAL A 111 -4.45 -5.39 -8.29
N ASN A 112 -4.37 -6.40 -9.15
CA ASN A 112 -4.07 -6.18 -10.56
C ASN A 112 -5.32 -5.65 -11.27
N SER A 113 -5.36 -4.35 -11.55
CA SER A 113 -6.50 -3.71 -12.22
C SER A 113 -6.80 -4.25 -13.62
N GLY A 114 -5.83 -4.90 -14.28
CA GLY A 114 -6.00 -5.48 -15.61
C GLY A 114 -6.88 -6.74 -15.65
N VAL A 115 -7.12 -7.37 -14.51
CA VAL A 115 -7.99 -8.57 -14.38
C VAL A 115 -9.28 -8.28 -13.64
N LEU A 116 -9.54 -7.01 -13.29
CA LEU A 116 -10.77 -6.62 -12.61
C LEU A 116 -11.86 -6.31 -13.62
N HIS A 117 -13.03 -6.89 -13.38
CA HIS A 117 -14.24 -6.67 -14.14
C HIS A 117 -15.35 -6.18 -13.21
N CYS A 118 -16.24 -5.34 -13.73
CA CYS A 118 -17.44 -4.96 -13.01
C CYS A 118 -18.48 -6.07 -13.11
N ASP A 119 -19.04 -6.53 -11.99
CA ASP A 119 -20.11 -7.53 -12.03
C ASP A 119 -21.44 -6.97 -12.60
N LEU A 120 -21.63 -5.65 -12.59
CA LEU A 120 -22.86 -5.00 -13.08
C LEU A 120 -22.89 -4.83 -14.60
N CYS A 121 -21.75 -4.47 -15.21
CA CYS A 121 -21.67 -4.15 -16.64
C CYS A 121 -20.63 -4.98 -17.41
N SER A 122 -19.96 -5.91 -16.73
CA SER A 122 -18.90 -6.78 -17.27
C SER A 122 -17.73 -6.05 -17.96
N SER A 123 -17.66 -4.73 -17.83
CA SER A 123 -16.64 -3.91 -18.46
C SER A 123 -15.39 -3.83 -17.56
N PRO A 124 -14.20 -3.61 -18.13
CA PRO A 124 -13.00 -3.36 -17.33
C PRO A 124 -13.21 -2.18 -16.40
N VAL A 125 -12.63 -2.24 -15.19
CA VAL A 125 -12.79 -1.21 -14.13
C VAL A 125 -12.51 0.22 -14.61
N LYS A 126 -11.61 0.41 -15.58
CA LYS A 126 -11.31 1.72 -16.20
C LYS A 126 -12.53 2.40 -16.87
N TYR A 127 -13.55 1.62 -17.22
CA TYR A 127 -14.75 2.05 -17.95
C TYR A 127 -16.04 1.72 -17.17
N CYS A 128 -15.90 1.35 -15.89
CA CYS A 128 -16.98 0.86 -15.04
C CYS A 128 -17.87 2.00 -14.49
N CYS A 129 -19.07 1.63 -14.02
CA CYS A 129 -20.14 2.44 -13.43
C CYS A 129 -19.79 3.22 -12.14
N PHE A 130 -18.52 3.62 -11.93
CA PHE A 130 -18.08 4.37 -10.75
C PHE A 130 -18.50 5.85 -10.73
N THR A 131 -19.45 6.27 -11.56
CA THR A 131 -20.06 7.59 -11.36
C THR A 131 -20.78 7.59 -10.01
N PRO A 132 -20.42 8.47 -9.07
CA PRO A 132 -21.22 8.62 -7.87
C PRO A 132 -22.60 9.11 -8.32
N SER A 133 -23.64 8.34 -8.00
CA SER A 133 -25.00 8.85 -8.02
C SER A 133 -25.04 10.01 -7.02
N GLY A 134 -24.98 11.24 -7.53
CA GLY A 134 -25.11 12.43 -6.71
C GLY A 134 -26.48 12.44 -6.03
N HIS A 135 -26.47 12.50 -4.71
CA HIS A 135 -27.58 12.95 -3.88
C HIS A 135 -27.06 13.94 -2.86
#